data_AF-A0A085P786-F1
#
_entry.id   AF-A0A085P786-F1
#
_cell.length_a   1.000
_cell.length_b   1.000
_cell.length_c   1.000
_cell.angle_alpha   90.00
_cell.angle_beta   90.00
_cell.angle_gamma   90.00
#
_symmetry.space_group_name_H-M   'P 1'
#
loop_
_entity.id
_entity.type
_entity.pdbx_description
1 polymer ?
#
loop_
_entity_poly.entity_id
_entity_poly.type
_entity_poly.pdbx_seq_one_letter_code
_entity_poly.pdbx_strand_id
1 'polypeptide(L)' 'MEFLRTALPFWALFLLTWVCVVYFFIYEEPRCPPWIYDVIRAITLFIIFVNIVVIPALSLL' A
#
# COMPACT_ATOMS: atom_id res chain seq x y z
N MET A 1 14.31 -16.16 -3.33
CA MET A 1 13.14 -16.83 -2.68
C MET A 1 13.02 -16.59 -1.17
N GLU A 2 14.07 -16.78 -0.35
CA GLU A 2 13.96 -16.59 1.12
C GLU A 2 13.63 -15.14 1.53
N PHE A 3 14.22 -14.15 0.86
CA PHE A 3 13.90 -12.73 1.06
C PHE A 3 12.42 -12.42 0.83
N LEU A 4 11.82 -13.00 -0.20
CA LEU A 4 10.39 -12.82 -0.49
C LEU A 4 9.53 -13.43 0.62
N ARG A 5 9.94 -14.59 1.15
CA ARG A 5 9.23 -15.30 2.22
C ARG A 5 9.28 -14.56 3.56
N THR A 6 10.40 -13.90 3.87
CA THR A 6 10.52 -13.07 5.08
C THR A 6 9.86 -11.71 4.92
N ALA A 7 9.89 -11.11 3.72
CA ALA A 7 9.30 -9.80 3.45
C ALA A 7 7.76 -9.84 3.26
N LEU A 8 7.20 -10.95 2.75
CA LEU A 8 5.75 -11.09 2.52
C LEU A 8 4.88 -10.76 3.75
N PRO A 9 5.15 -11.28 4.96
CA PRO A 9 4.30 -11.00 6.13
C PRO A 9 4.36 -9.52 6.54
N PHE A 10 5.53 -8.87 6.46
CA PHE A 10 5.64 -7.43 6.72
C PHE A 10 4.91 -6.61 5.65
N TRP A 11 4.97 -7.03 4.39
CA TRP A 11 4.23 -6.40 3.31
C TRP A 11 2.72 -6.52 3.50
N ALA A 12 2.24 -7.69 3.92
CA ALA A 12 0.83 -7.91 4.23
C ALA A 12 0.35 -7.04 5.40
N LEU A 13 1.16 -6.90 6.45
CA LEU A 13 0.88 -5.99 7.57
C LEU A 13 0.83 -4.53 7.10
N PHE A 14 1.79 -4.11 6.27
CA PHE A 14 1.79 -2.77 5.69
C PHE A 14 0.53 -2.49 4.86
N LEU A 15 0.12 -3.43 4.01
CA LEU A 15 -1.12 -3.32 3.23
C LEU A 15 -2.35 -3.20 4.14
N LEU A 16 -2.43 -4.01 5.19
CA LEU A 16 -3.53 -3.97 6.14
C LEU A 16 -3.59 -2.62 6.85
N THR A 17 -2.45 -2.13 7.35
CA THR A 17 -2.34 -0.81 7.97
C THR A 17 -2.72 0.30 6.99
N TRP A 18 -2.28 0.22 5.74
CA TRP A 18 -2.64 1.20 4.71
C TRP A 18 -4.14 1.25 4.46
N VAL A 19 -4.80 0.09 4.36
CA VAL A 19 -6.26 0.02 4.23
C VAL A 19 -6.93 0.71 5.42
N CYS A 20 -6.50 0.44 6.66
CA CYS A 20 -7.06 1.11 7.84
C CYS A 20 -6.88 2.64 7.79
N VAL A 21 -5.71 3.12 7.37
CA VAL A 21 -5.42 4.56 7.22
C VAL A 21 -6.35 5.20 6.20
N VAL A 22 -6.53 4.57 5.04
CA VAL A 22 -7.44 5.08 4.00
C VAL A 22 -8.89 5.11 4.50
N TYR A 23 -9.34 4.05 5.19
CA TYR A 23 -10.67 4.02 5.80
C TYR A 23 -10.87 5.14 6.83
N PHE A 24 -9.89 5.37 7.70
CA PHE A 24 -9.94 6.46 8.67
C PHE A 24 -10.13 7.82 7.98
N PHE A 25 -9.32 8.14 6.98
CA PHE A 25 -9.42 9.41 6.26
C PHE A 25 -10.72 9.59 5.46
N ILE A 26 -11.34 8.49 4.99
CA ILE A 26 -12.60 8.55 4.25
C ILE A 26 -13.80 8.74 5.19
N TYR A 27 -13.81 8.08 6.34
CA TYR A 27 -15.00 7.99 7.19
C TYR A 27 -14.95 8.86 8.45
N GLU A 28 -13.78 9.06 9.06
CA GLU A 28 -13.65 9.72 10.36
C GLU A 28 -13.32 11.21 10.25
N GLU A 29 -12.77 11.67 9.11
CA GLU A 29 -12.23 13.02 8.97
C GLU A 29 -13.12 13.92 8.07
N PRO A 30 -14.17 14.57 8.61
CA PRO A 30 -15.11 15.41 7.83
C PRO A 30 -14.50 16.69 7.25
N ARG A 31 -13.23 16.99 7.56
CA ARG A 31 -12.47 18.15 7.04
C ARG A 31 -11.11 17.75 6.49
N CYS A 32 -11.00 16.56 5.93
CA CYS A 32 -9.77 16.12 5.28
C CYS A 32 -9.39 17.09 4.14
N PRO A 33 -8.20 17.72 4.17
CA PRO A 33 -7.76 18.59 3.09
C PRO A 33 -7.72 17.86 1.75
N PRO A 34 -8.12 18.50 0.64
CA PRO A 34 -8.27 17.82 -0.66
C PRO A 34 -6.96 17.18 -1.16
N TRP A 35 -5.80 17.77 -0.82
CA TRP A 35 -4.49 17.23 -1.20
C TRP A 35 -4.17 15.88 -0.55
N ILE A 36 -4.81 15.53 0.58
CA ILE A 36 -4.62 14.21 1.21
C ILE A 36 -5.19 13.11 0.32
N TYR A 37 -6.29 13.36 -0.40
CA TYR A 37 -6.84 12.38 -1.35
C TYR A 37 -5.87 12.11 -2.51
N ASP A 38 -5.16 13.15 -2.99
CA ASP A 38 -4.12 12.98 -4.01
C ASP A 38 -2.93 12.17 -3.48
N VAL A 39 -2.52 12.39 -2.22
CA VAL A 39 -1.47 11.60 -1.56
C VAL A 39 -1.91 10.13 -1.38
N ILE A 40 -3.13 9.89 -0.91
CA ILE A 40 -3.70 8.55 -0.78
C ILE A 40 -3.73 7.85 -2.14
N ARG A 41 -4.14 8.56 -3.20
CA ARG A 41 -4.16 8.03 -4.56
C ARG A 41 -2.76 7.68 -5.05
N ALA A 42 -1.78 8.56 -4.85
CA ALA A 42 -0.39 8.33 -5.27
C ALA A 42 0.21 7.10 -4.56
N ILE A 43 0.03 6.98 -3.25
CA ILE A 43 0.52 5.84 -2.48
C ILE A 43 -0.19 4.55 -2.90
N THR A 44 -1.50 4.61 -3.13
CA THR A 44 -2.27 3.44 -3.61
C THR A 44 -1.77 2.97 -4.98
N LEU A 45 -1.49 3.89 -5.91
CA LEU A 45 -0.90 3.56 -7.21
C LEU A 45 0.50 2.95 -7.07
N PHE A 46 1.33 3.48 -6.16
CA PHE A 46 2.64 2.91 -5.87
C PHE A 46 2.53 1.48 -5.33
N ILE A 47 1.61 1.23 -4.40
CA ILE A 47 1.33 -0.11 -3.87
C ILE A 47 0.92 -1.07 -4.99
N ILE A 48 0.04 -0.65 -5.89
CA ILE A 48 -0.38 -1.45 -7.04
C ILE A 48 0.82 -1.78 -7.93
N PHE A 49 1.66 -0.78 -8.23
CA PHE A 49 2.88 -0.98 -9.02
C PHE A 49 3.83 -2.00 -8.38
N VAL A 50 4.06 -1.91 -7.07
CA VAL A 50 4.91 -2.87 -6.35
C VAL A 50 4.32 -4.30 -6.42
N ASN A 51 3.01 -4.45 -6.24
CA ASN A 51 2.36 -5.77 -6.25
C ASN A 51 2.29 -6.41 -7.64
N ILE A 52 2.08 -5.62 -8.71
CA ILE A 52 1.89 -6.15 -10.06
C ILE A 52 3.21 -6.26 -10.83
N VAL A 53 4.17 -5.36 -10.58
CA VAL A 53 5.40 -5.29 -11.36
C VAL A 53 6.59 -5.80 -10.55
N VAL A 54 6.82 -5.22 -9.36
CA VAL A 54 8.07 -5.44 -8.62
C VAL A 54 8.13 -6.83 -7.98
N ILE A 55 7.06 -7.25 -7.29
CA ILE A 55 7.01 -8.58 -6.65
C ILE A 55 7.12 -9.71 -7.69
N PRO A 56 6.38 -9.69 -8.81
CA PRO A 56 6.53 -10.69 -9.86
C PRO A 56 7.92 -10.67 -10.50
N ALA A 57 8.49 -9.48 -10.77
CA ALA A 57 9.85 -9.37 -11.31
C ALA A 57 10.90 -9.95 -10.35
N LEU A 58 10.77 -9.70 -9.04
CA LEU A 58 11.62 -10.29 -7.99
C LEU A 58 11.47 -11.81 -7.88
N SER A 59 10.31 -12.36 -8.25
CA SER A 59 10.10 -13.82 -8.25
C SER A 59 10.76 -14.51 -9.46
N LEU A 60 11.11 -13.75 -10.51
CA LEU A 60 11.77 -14.26 -11.72
C LEU A 60 13.30 -14.21 -11.65
N LEU A 61 13.85 -13.51 -10.64
CA LEU A 61 15.26 -13.37 -10.32
C LEU A 61 15.69 -14.38 -9.24
#